data_AF-A0A2G9U7P6-F1
#
_entry.id   AF-A0A2G9U7P6-F1
#
_cell.length_a   1.000
_cell.length_b   1.000
_cell.length_c   1.000
_cell.angle_alpha   90.00
_cell.angle_beta   90.00
_cell.angle_gamma   90.00
#
_symmetry.space_group_name_H-M   'P 1'
#
loop_
_entity.id
_entity.type
_entity.pdbx_description
1 polymer ?
#
loop_
_entity_poly.entity_id
_entity_poly.type
_entity_poly.pdbx_seq_one_letter_code
_entity_poly.pdbx_strand_id
1 'polypeptide(L)'
;MRDRALCDAHAKIFEEAEDPSSRSFFSEIIASVSDIKFSHNGRYLLTRDYLTVKVWDIHMENRPVETYTVHDHLRTKLCALYENDSIFDKFECGWSGDDQHVLTGSYHNLFRTYARGSSEAKMWEARPQEPHSLLRTRRVCGGAGARAQRGRRPLCFPDGEDPHFGERR
;
A
#
# COMPACT_ATOMS: atom_id res chain seq x y z
N MET A 1 -3.90 -19.98 -13.81
CA MET A 1 -4.31 -21.02 -14.78
C MET A 1 -4.20 -20.36 -16.16
N ARG A 2 -3.38 -20.89 -17.07
CA ARG A 2 -3.17 -20.33 -18.41
C ARG A 2 -4.03 -21.13 -19.38
N ASP A 3 -4.98 -20.47 -20.03
CA ASP A 3 -5.96 -21.14 -20.90
C ASP A 3 -5.42 -21.41 -22.32
N ARG A 4 -4.41 -20.63 -22.74
CA ARG A 4 -3.69 -20.80 -24.01
C ARG A 4 -2.19 -20.50 -23.85
N ALA A 5 -1.38 -21.15 -24.68
CA ALA A 5 0.06 -20.92 -24.75
C ALA A 5 0.41 -19.57 -25.38
N LEU A 6 -0.43 -19.11 -26.31
CA LEU A 6 -0.27 -17.85 -27.02
C LEU A 6 -1.35 -16.86 -26.53
N CYS A 7 -0.93 -15.64 -26.20
CA CYS A 7 -1.77 -14.61 -25.57
C CYS A 7 -2.45 -13.73 -26.64
N ASP A 8 -3.14 -14.38 -27.58
CA ASP A 8 -3.60 -13.77 -28.85
C ASP A 8 -4.98 -13.13 -28.70
N ALA A 9 -5.74 -13.62 -27.72
CA ALA A 9 -7.08 -13.18 -27.40
C ALA A 9 -7.09 -12.54 -26.01
N HIS A 10 -7.81 -11.43 -25.87
CA HIS A 10 -8.09 -10.82 -24.58
C HIS A 10 -8.97 -11.77 -23.76
N ALA A 11 -8.69 -11.89 -22.46
CA ALA A 11 -9.53 -12.66 -21.55
C ALA A 11 -10.81 -11.91 -21.17
N LYS A 12 -10.69 -10.59 -20.94
CA LYS A 12 -11.77 -9.65 -20.62
C LYS A 12 -11.39 -8.28 -21.19
N ILE A 13 -12.39 -7.51 -21.64
CA ILE A 13 -12.19 -6.13 -22.12
C ILE A 13 -12.94 -5.20 -21.18
N PHE A 14 -12.21 -4.28 -20.58
CA PHE A 14 -12.78 -3.20 -19.79
C PHE A 14 -12.69 -1.93 -20.64
N GLU A 15 -13.83 -1.46 -21.13
CA GLU A 15 -13.92 -0.26 -21.97
C GLU A 15 -14.95 0.69 -21.38
N GLU A 16 -14.54 1.93 -21.18
CA GLU A 16 -15.44 3.02 -20.80
C GLU A 16 -15.75 3.81 -22.07
N ALA A 17 -17.04 4.00 -22.35
CA ALA A 17 -17.46 4.85 -23.46
C ALA A 17 -17.16 6.32 -23.13
N GLU A 18 -16.03 6.82 -23.59
CA GLU A 18 -15.70 8.24 -23.49
C GLU A 18 -16.53 9.06 -24.49
N ASP A 19 -17.11 10.17 -24.02
CA ASP A 19 -17.82 11.11 -24.88
C ASP A 19 -16.81 11.74 -25.86
N PRO A 20 -17.03 11.66 -27.19
CA PRO A 20 -16.18 12.28 -28.19
C PRO A 20 -15.94 13.78 -27.96
N SER A 21 -16.86 14.47 -27.29
CA SER A 21 -16.74 15.90 -26.97
C SER A 21 -15.63 16.20 -25.95
N SER A 22 -15.29 15.23 -25.11
CA SER A 22 -14.25 15.32 -24.08
C SER A 22 -12.86 14.88 -24.58
N ARG A 23 -12.80 14.40 -25.83
CA ARG A 23 -11.59 13.86 -26.45
C ARG A 23 -10.71 15.01 -26.95
N SER A 24 -9.62 15.25 -26.24
CA SER A 24 -8.54 16.16 -26.63
C SER A 24 -7.39 15.38 -27.26
N PHE A 25 -6.46 16.07 -27.93
CA PHE A 25 -5.20 15.48 -28.38
C PHE A 25 -4.45 14.78 -27.24
N PHE A 26 -4.51 15.35 -26.03
CA PHE A 26 -3.87 14.77 -24.85
C PHE A 26 -4.62 13.58 -24.25
N SER A 27 -5.85 13.29 -24.67
CA SER A 27 -6.66 12.21 -24.09
C SER A 27 -5.99 10.85 -24.21
N GLU A 28 -5.36 10.55 -25.34
CA GLU A 28 -4.66 9.28 -25.54
C GLU A 28 -3.41 9.18 -24.64
N ILE A 29 -2.70 10.30 -24.45
CA ILE A 29 -1.50 10.35 -23.62
C ILE A 29 -1.87 10.15 -22.15
N ILE A 30 -2.88 10.86 -21.64
CA ILE A 30 -3.30 10.78 -20.23
C ILE A 30 -4.11 9.52 -19.90
N ALA A 31 -4.77 8.91 -20.90
CA ALA A 31 -5.49 7.64 -20.74
C ALA A 31 -4.54 6.43 -20.73
N SER A 32 -3.25 6.63 -21.00
CA SER A 32 -2.24 5.60 -20.85
C SER A 32 -2.23 5.08 -19.41
N VAL A 33 -2.41 3.77 -19.26
CA VAL A 33 -2.41 3.10 -17.96
C VAL A 33 -0.98 2.89 -17.51
N SER A 34 -0.65 3.45 -16.35
CA SER A 34 0.69 3.39 -15.76
C SER A 34 0.91 2.14 -14.91
N ASP A 35 -0.09 1.71 -14.14
CA ASP A 35 -0.01 0.55 -13.26
C ASP A 35 -1.38 -0.11 -13.05
N ILE A 36 -1.36 -1.41 -12.79
CA ILE A 36 -2.55 -2.25 -12.60
C ILE A 36 -2.32 -3.19 -11.41
N LYS A 37 -3.25 -3.21 -10.44
CA LYS A 37 -3.20 -4.09 -9.27
C LYS A 37 -4.54 -4.76 -9.00
N PHE A 38 -4.52 -6.08 -8.83
CA PHE A 38 -5.67 -6.80 -8.31
C PHE A 38 -5.83 -6.54 -6.81
N SER A 39 -7.07 -6.47 -6.35
CA SER A 39 -7.37 -6.50 -4.92
C SER A 39 -7.02 -7.85 -4.31
N HIS A 40 -6.79 -7.90 -3.01
CA HIS A 40 -6.44 -9.13 -2.30
C HIS A 40 -7.58 -10.16 -2.33
N ASN A 41 -8.83 -9.70 -2.36
CA ASN A 41 -10.01 -10.56 -2.54
C ASN A 41 -10.23 -11.04 -3.98
N GLY A 42 -9.46 -10.53 -4.96
CA GLY A 42 -9.54 -10.93 -6.36
C GLY A 42 -10.83 -10.54 -7.07
N ARG A 43 -11.65 -9.65 -6.50
CA ARG A 43 -12.90 -9.15 -7.11
C ARG A 43 -12.69 -7.85 -7.89
N TYR A 44 -11.77 -7.02 -7.44
CA TYR A 44 -11.56 -5.68 -7.96
C TYR A 44 -10.22 -5.55 -8.67
N LEU A 45 -10.21 -4.70 -9.69
CA LEU A 45 -9.02 -4.32 -10.43
C LEU A 45 -8.81 -2.82 -10.27
N LEU A 46 -7.62 -2.44 -9.81
CA LEU A 46 -7.20 -1.06 -9.73
C LEU A 46 -6.38 -0.73 -10.96
N THR A 47 -6.73 0.37 -11.62
CA THR A 47 -5.98 0.90 -12.75
C THR A 47 -5.64 2.35 -12.47
N ARG A 48 -4.38 2.72 -12.68
CA ARG A 48 -3.92 4.10 -12.54
C ARG A 48 -3.63 4.70 -13.91
N ASP A 49 -4.34 5.75 -14.26
CA ASP A 49 -3.98 6.63 -15.37
C ASP A 49 -3.27 7.90 -14.84
N TYR A 50 -2.95 8.85 -15.71
CA TYR A 50 -2.18 10.04 -15.29
C TYR A 50 -2.96 10.95 -14.33
N LEU A 51 -4.28 11.07 -14.51
CA LEU A 51 -5.13 12.01 -13.80
C LEU A 51 -5.98 11.37 -12.70
N THR A 52 -6.31 10.10 -12.84
CA THR A 52 -7.34 9.39 -12.09
C THR A 52 -6.90 7.97 -11.73
N VAL A 53 -7.49 7.46 -10.67
CA VAL A 53 -7.43 6.05 -10.30
C VAL A 53 -8.83 5.49 -10.44
N LYS A 54 -8.95 4.39 -11.20
CA LYS A 54 -10.23 3.73 -11.42
C LYS A 54 -10.20 2.35 -10.78
N VAL A 55 -11.27 2.02 -10.07
CA VAL A 55 -11.54 0.70 -9.52
C VAL A 55 -12.60 0.04 -10.37
N TRP A 56 -12.29 -1.13 -10.91
CA TRP A 56 -13.18 -1.94 -11.72
C TRP A 56 -13.60 -3.18 -10.94
N ASP A 57 -14.82 -3.66 -11.15
CA ASP A 57 -15.25 -4.98 -10.68
C ASP A 57 -15.10 -5.96 -11.83
N ILE A 58 -14.46 -7.11 -11.58
CA ILE A 58 -14.23 -8.12 -12.60
C ILE A 58 -15.54 -8.70 -13.15
N HIS A 59 -16.64 -8.60 -12.41
CA HIS A 59 -17.97 -9.01 -12.88
C HIS A 59 -18.67 -7.92 -13.71
N MET A 60 -18.20 -6.67 -13.67
CA MET A 60 -18.80 -5.53 -14.36
C MET A 60 -17.74 -4.84 -15.24
N GLU A 61 -17.70 -5.24 -16.51
CA GLU A 61 -16.68 -4.78 -17.45
C GLU A 61 -17.02 -3.45 -18.15
N ASN A 62 -18.28 -3.02 -18.06
CA ASN A 62 -18.80 -1.90 -18.84
C ASN A 62 -18.47 -0.50 -18.27
N ARG A 63 -18.05 -0.40 -17.01
CA ARG A 63 -17.69 0.87 -16.37
C ARG A 63 -16.89 0.65 -15.08
N PRO A 64 -16.08 1.63 -14.67
CA PRO A 64 -15.47 1.61 -13.35
C PRO A 64 -16.55 1.75 -12.26
N VAL A 65 -16.34 1.07 -11.14
CA VAL A 65 -17.20 1.17 -9.94
C VAL A 65 -16.90 2.45 -9.17
N GLU A 66 -15.62 2.81 -9.08
CA GLU A 66 -15.16 4.00 -8.37
C GLU A 66 -14.09 4.71 -9.23
N THR A 67 -14.21 6.02 -9.35
CA THR A 67 -13.24 6.86 -10.07
C THR A 67 -12.77 7.98 -9.15
N TYR A 68 -11.47 7.99 -8.87
CA TYR A 68 -10.82 8.95 -7.99
C TYR A 68 -9.97 9.91 -8.78
N THR A 69 -10.32 11.19 -8.78
CA THR A 69 -9.49 12.22 -9.43
C THR A 69 -8.31 12.57 -8.54
N VAL A 70 -7.11 12.48 -9.11
CA VAL A 70 -5.86 12.79 -8.43
C VAL A 70 -5.37 14.13 -8.96
N HIS A 71 -4.99 14.21 -10.23
CA HIS A 71 -4.36 15.40 -10.77
C HIS A 71 -5.33 16.32 -11.53
N ASP A 72 -6.55 16.51 -11.03
CA ASP A 72 -7.54 17.30 -11.78
C ASP A 72 -7.08 18.74 -12.07
N HIS A 73 -6.38 19.35 -11.11
CA HIS A 73 -5.72 20.66 -11.24
C HIS A 73 -4.60 20.72 -12.29
N LEU A 74 -4.05 19.59 -12.74
CA LEU A 74 -3.05 19.53 -13.78
C LEU A 74 -3.65 19.53 -15.19
N ARG A 75 -4.97 19.33 -15.34
CA ARG A 75 -5.65 19.36 -16.65
C ARG A 75 -5.42 20.67 -17.40
N THR A 76 -5.39 21.80 -16.70
CA THR A 76 -5.16 23.10 -17.33
C THR A 76 -3.70 23.34 -17.72
N LYS A 77 -2.76 22.50 -17.24
CA LYS A 77 -1.32 22.64 -17.43
C LYS A 77 -0.73 21.53 -18.32
N LEU A 78 -1.56 20.74 -19.01
CA LEU A 78 -1.12 19.60 -19.83
C LEU A 78 -0.11 20.01 -20.90
N CYS A 79 -0.25 21.17 -21.55
CA CYS A 79 0.72 21.64 -22.53
C CYS A 79 2.12 21.81 -21.94
N ALA A 80 2.22 22.46 -20.76
CA ALA A 80 3.50 22.66 -20.08
C ALA A 80 4.09 21.33 -19.56
N LEU A 81 3.25 20.39 -19.12
CA LEU A 81 3.69 19.06 -18.69
C LEU A 81 4.19 18.22 -19.86
N TYR A 82 3.61 18.41 -21.05
CA TYR A 82 4.06 17.77 -22.28
C TYR A 82 5.41 18.33 -22.74
N GLU A 83 5.60 19.66 -22.71
CA GLU A 83 6.89 20.28 -23.04
C GLU A 83 8.04 19.85 -22.11
N ASN A 84 7.74 19.54 -20.84
CA ASN A 84 8.71 19.07 -19.85
C ASN A 84 8.82 17.54 -19.77
N ASP A 85 8.16 16.79 -20.66
CA ASP A 85 8.06 15.31 -20.67
C ASP A 85 7.46 14.67 -19.40
N SER A 86 7.07 15.46 -18.39
CA SER A 86 6.51 14.96 -17.13
C SER A 86 5.14 14.31 -17.30
N ILE A 87 4.45 14.56 -18.42
CA ILE A 87 3.20 13.87 -18.75
C ILE A 87 3.37 12.36 -18.96
N PHE A 88 4.60 11.89 -19.22
CA PHE A 88 4.92 10.48 -19.43
C PHE A 88 5.37 9.76 -18.15
N ASP A 89 5.37 10.45 -17.01
CA ASP A 89 5.70 9.85 -15.72
C ASP A 89 4.71 8.75 -15.34
N LYS A 90 5.24 7.63 -14.86
CA LYS A 90 4.45 6.46 -14.47
C LYS A 90 4.24 6.43 -12.97
N PHE A 91 3.01 6.69 -12.54
CA PHE A 91 2.64 6.63 -11.13
C PHE A 91 2.15 5.25 -10.75
N GLU A 92 2.65 4.74 -9.63
CA GLU A 92 2.18 3.47 -9.08
C GLU A 92 0.92 3.66 -8.22
N CYS A 93 0.19 2.55 -8.06
CA CYS A 93 -0.95 2.47 -7.16
C CYS A 93 -0.87 1.21 -6.29
N GLY A 94 -1.48 1.28 -5.11
CA GLY A 94 -1.44 0.21 -4.13
C GLY A 94 -2.76 0.03 -3.42
N TRP A 95 -3.04 -1.22 -3.06
CA TRP A 95 -4.15 -1.57 -2.18
C TRP A 95 -3.68 -1.65 -0.74
N SER A 96 -4.53 -1.24 0.20
CA SER A 96 -4.38 -1.66 1.59
C SER A 96 -4.64 -3.16 1.73
N GLY A 97 -4.10 -3.78 2.77
CA GLY A 97 -4.26 -5.23 3.00
C GLY A 97 -5.71 -5.69 3.25
N ASP A 98 -6.62 -4.76 3.55
CA ASP A 98 -8.05 -5.00 3.73
C ASP A 98 -8.91 -4.58 2.52
N ASP A 99 -8.28 -4.15 1.41
CA ASP A 99 -8.93 -3.64 0.20
C ASP A 99 -9.92 -2.48 0.44
N GLN A 100 -9.84 -1.76 1.57
CA GLN A 100 -10.69 -0.62 1.91
C GLN A 100 -10.08 0.73 1.54
N HIS A 101 -8.76 0.77 1.35
CA HIS A 101 -8.03 1.97 1.01
C HIS A 101 -7.18 1.76 -0.23
N VAL A 102 -7.06 2.83 -1.00
CA VAL A 102 -6.22 2.91 -2.20
C VAL A 102 -5.15 3.96 -1.95
N LEU A 103 -3.91 3.62 -2.27
CA LEU A 103 -2.75 4.50 -2.19
C LEU A 103 -2.26 4.83 -3.59
N THR A 104 -1.82 6.07 -3.79
CA THR A 104 -1.18 6.45 -5.05
C THR A 104 -0.24 7.64 -4.93
N GLY A 105 0.81 7.65 -5.74
CA GLY A 105 1.77 8.74 -5.83
C GLY A 105 1.26 9.99 -6.55
N SER A 106 1.92 11.10 -6.26
CA SER A 106 1.78 12.41 -6.91
C SER A 106 3.16 13.08 -6.98
N TYR A 107 3.21 14.27 -7.56
CA TYR A 107 4.43 15.08 -7.60
C TYR A 107 4.81 15.64 -6.23
N HIS A 108 6.03 16.17 -6.11
CA HIS A 108 6.54 16.82 -4.88
C HIS A 108 6.61 15.91 -3.64
N ASN A 109 6.91 14.62 -3.82
CA ASN A 109 6.92 13.62 -2.75
C ASN A 109 5.57 13.51 -2.01
N LEU A 110 4.48 13.92 -2.67
CA LEU A 110 3.15 13.82 -2.13
C LEU A 110 2.54 12.50 -2.58
N PHE A 111 1.74 11.90 -1.72
CA PHE A 111 0.93 10.75 -2.06
C PHE A 111 -0.48 10.94 -1.51
N ARG A 112 -1.45 10.32 -2.17
CA ARG A 112 -2.85 10.38 -1.78
C ARG A 112 -3.37 9.02 -1.41
N THR A 113 -4.18 9.02 -0.35
CA THR A 113 -4.90 7.84 0.11
C THR A 113 -6.39 8.11 -0.03
N TYR A 114 -7.10 7.21 -0.69
CA TYR A 114 -8.54 7.24 -0.89
C TYR A 114 -9.18 6.13 -0.07
N ALA A 115 -10.27 6.43 0.62
CA ALA A 115 -11.10 5.42 1.26
C ALA A 115 -12.20 5.00 0.30
N ARG A 116 -12.42 3.69 0.15
CA ARG A 116 -13.48 3.17 -0.71
C ARG A 116 -14.86 3.61 -0.23
N GLY A 117 -15.74 3.93 -1.17
CA GLY A 117 -17.04 4.53 -0.89
C GLY A 117 -17.02 6.00 -0.43
N SER A 118 -15.85 6.60 -0.16
CA SER A 118 -15.71 8.03 0.10
C SER A 118 -15.00 8.73 -1.07
N SER A 119 -15.49 9.89 -1.47
CA SER A 119 -14.82 10.74 -2.46
C SER A 119 -13.68 11.57 -1.84
N GLU A 120 -13.54 11.56 -0.51
CA GLU A 120 -12.54 12.37 0.19
C GLU A 120 -11.13 11.77 0.07
N ALA A 121 -10.22 12.55 -0.51
CA ALA A 121 -8.82 12.20 -0.63
C ALA A 121 -8.02 12.77 0.54
N LYS A 122 -7.26 11.93 1.24
CA LYS A 122 -6.25 12.41 2.20
C LYS A 122 -4.92 12.52 1.49
N MET A 123 -4.22 13.63 1.71
CA MET A 123 -2.94 13.93 1.09
C MET A 123 -1.84 13.92 2.15
N TRP A 124 -0.73 13.27 1.83
CA TRP A 124 0.40 13.07 2.71
C TRP A 124 1.69 13.48 2.01
N GLU A 125 2.64 13.99 2.79
CA GLU A 125 3.97 14.38 2.31
C GLU A 125 4.99 13.38 2.86
N ALA A 126 5.71 12.70 1.96
CA ALA A 126 6.82 11.85 2.33
C ALA A 126 8.05 12.72 2.55
N ARG A 127 8.44 12.90 3.82
CA ARG A 127 9.71 13.52 4.18
C ARG A 127 10.73 12.44 4.52
N PRO A 128 11.91 12.43 3.87
CA PRO A 128 13.00 11.57 4.27
C PRO A 128 13.32 11.84 5.75
N GLN A 129 13.30 10.78 6.57
CA GLN A 129 13.78 10.88 7.94
C GLN A 129 15.30 11.05 7.92
N GLU A 130 15.82 12.02 8.67
CA GLU A 130 17.24 12.10 9.00
C GLU A 130 17.70 10.72 9.54
N PRO A 131 18.85 10.18 9.10
CA PRO A 131 19.26 8.77 9.23
C PRO A 131 19.44 8.22 10.67
N HIS A 132 19.09 8.98 11.70
CA HIS A 132 19.19 8.57 13.12
C HIS A 132 17.89 8.66 13.92
N SER A 133 16.76 8.85 13.26
CA SER A 133 15.48 8.89 13.95
C SER A 133 14.89 7.48 14.06
N LEU A 134 15.28 6.79 15.13
CA LEU A 134 14.77 5.46 15.50
C LEU A 134 13.24 5.43 15.37
N LEU A 135 12.72 4.67 14.41
CA LEU A 135 11.30 4.39 14.29
C LEU A 135 10.85 3.75 15.59
N ARG A 136 9.99 4.44 16.36
CA ARG A 136 9.40 3.85 17.56
C ARG A 136 8.62 2.62 17.14
N THR A 137 9.14 1.44 17.47
CA THR A 137 8.44 0.18 17.29
C THR A 137 7.19 0.20 18.15
N ARG A 138 6.04 0.46 17.51
CA ARG A 138 4.74 0.31 18.12
C ARG A 138 4.50 -1.20 18.24
N ARG A 139 4.60 -1.74 19.46
CA ARG A 139 4.19 -3.12 19.74
C ARG A 139 2.73 -3.27 19.33
N VAL A 140 2.48 -4.11 18.33
CA VAL A 140 1.14 -4.60 17.98
C VAL A 140 0.94 -5.92 18.71
N CYS A 141 -0.25 -6.08 19.29
CA CYS A 141 -0.77 -7.20 20.10
C CYS A 141 -0.61 -7.06 21.63
N GLY A 142 -1.75 -6.86 22.28
CA GLY A 142 -1.96 -7.13 23.70
C GLY A 142 -2.49 -8.56 23.93
N GLY A 143 -2.02 -9.18 25.02
CA GLY A 143 -2.74 -10.12 25.88
C GLY A 143 -3.14 -11.51 25.36
N ALA A 144 -2.43 -12.56 25.82
CA ALA A 144 -3.01 -13.85 26.23
C ALA A 144 -1.98 -14.61 27.09
N GLY A 145 -2.41 -15.13 28.24
CA GLY A 145 -1.53 -15.67 29.28
C GLY A 145 -1.03 -17.10 29.06
N ALA A 146 0.02 -17.45 29.81
CA ALA A 146 0.39 -18.83 30.11
C ALA A 146 0.76 -18.96 31.60
N ARG A 147 0.01 -19.85 32.25
CA ARG A 147 0.14 -20.33 33.64
C ARG A 147 1.37 -21.23 33.81
N ALA A 148 1.73 -21.45 35.08
CA ALA A 148 2.64 -22.48 35.65
C ALA A 148 4.11 -22.03 35.80
N GLN A 149 4.79 -22.17 36.94
CA GLN A 149 4.78 -23.30 37.87
C GLN A 149 4.99 -22.87 39.34
N ARG A 150 4.19 -23.46 40.23
CA ARG A 150 4.51 -23.70 41.64
C ARG A 150 5.24 -25.06 41.71
N GLY A 151 6.36 -25.17 42.41
CA GLY A 151 6.82 -26.48 42.90
C GLY A 151 8.34 -26.70 43.00
N ARG A 152 8.86 -26.54 44.23
CA ARG A 152 9.84 -27.40 44.95
C ARG A 152 11.06 -27.97 44.22
N ARG A 153 12.26 -27.72 44.79
CA ARG A 153 13.19 -28.68 45.48
C ARG A 153 14.61 -28.08 45.58
N PRO A 154 15.54 -28.61 46.40
CA PRO A 154 15.40 -29.29 47.69
C PRO A 154 16.31 -28.69 48.79
N LEU A 155 16.08 -29.17 50.03
CA LEU A 155 16.94 -28.98 51.21
C LEU A 155 18.25 -29.78 51.03
N CYS A 156 19.40 -29.16 51.29
CA CYS A 156 20.63 -29.87 51.63
C CYS A 156 20.83 -29.77 53.15
N PHE A 157 20.88 -30.92 53.81
CA PHE A 157 21.26 -31.12 55.20
C PHE A 157 22.79 -31.34 55.33
N PRO A 158 23.34 -31.27 56.55
CA PRO A 158 24.73 -30.92 56.87
C PRO A 158 25.64 -32.14 57.03
N ASP A 159 26.95 -31.90 57.10
CA ASP A 159 28.01 -32.58 57.86
C ASP A 159 29.30 -31.75 57.57
N GLY A 160 30.10 -31.21 58.48
CA GLY A 160 30.51 -31.64 59.81
C GLY A 160 31.99 -32.05 59.74
N GLU A 161 32.94 -31.15 60.05
CA GLU A 161 34.25 -31.41 60.71
C GLU A 161 35.14 -30.14 60.81
N ASP A 162 35.34 -29.69 62.06
CA ASP A 162 36.35 -28.74 62.62
C ASP A 162 37.77 -29.39 62.67
N PRO A 163 38.87 -28.85 63.29
CA PRO A 163 39.11 -27.56 63.97
C PRO A 163 40.49 -26.88 63.63
N HIS A 164 40.80 -25.81 64.39
CA HIS A 164 42.14 -25.25 64.73
C HIS A 164 42.82 -24.26 63.77
N PHE A 165 42.95 -23.00 64.22
CA PHE A 165 44.24 -22.54 64.76
C PHE A 165 44.08 -21.25 65.58
N GLY A 166 44.55 -21.30 66.84
CA GLY A 166 44.69 -20.13 67.71
C GLY A 166 46.02 -19.42 67.50
N GLU A 167 45.94 -18.10 67.35
CA GLU A 167 46.69 -17.07 68.09
C GLU A 167 48.09 -17.42 68.67
N ARG A 168 49.13 -16.86 68.03
CA ARG A 168 50.45 -16.44 68.56
C ARG A 168 50.96 -15.41 67.53
N ARG A 169 51.51 -14.23 67.83
CA ARG A 169 52.08 -13.59 69.01
C ARG A 169 52.07 -12.08 68.76
#